data_AF-A0A496YT66-F1
#
_entry.id   AF-A0A496YT66-F1
#
_cell.length_a   1.000
_cell.length_b   1.000
_cell.length_c   1.000
_cell.angle_alpha   90.00
_cell.angle_beta   90.00
_cell.angle_gamma   90.00
#
_symmetry.space_group_name_H-M   'P 1'
#
loop_
_entity.id
_entity.type
_entity.pdbx_description
1 polymer ?
#
loop_
_entity_poly.entity_id
_entity_poly.type
_entity_poly.pdbx_seq_one_letter_code
_entity_poly.pdbx_strand_id
1 'polypeptide(L)' 'ILIIHAEFDHIIPFSDGQALYNECPSSDRTFIKIPGANHNDIFARGLDRYMKAVKSLSETLSRSTENR' A
#
# COMPACT_ATOMS: atom_id res chain seq x y z
N ILE A 1 1.11 8.87 -2.40
CA ILE A 1 1.90 7.73 -1.85
C ILE A 1 0.99 6.51 -1.67
N LEU A 2 1.51 5.31 -1.92
CA LEU A 2 0.83 4.05 -1.64
C LEU A 2 1.63 3.28 -0.59
N ILE A 3 0.97 2.85 0.49
CA ILE A 3 1.54 1.98 1.52
C ILE A 3 0.73 0.68 1.52
N ILE A 4 1.42 -0.46 1.41
CA ILE A 4 0.80 -1.79 1.45
C ILE A 4 1.45 -2.56 2.60
N HIS A 5 0.66 -3.15 3.49
CA HIS A 5 1.16 -3.82 4.68
C HIS A 5 0.41 -5.12 4.97
N ALA A 6 1.13 -6.16 5.37
CA ALA A 6 0.57 -7.41 5.86
C ALA A 6 0.00 -7.22 7.29
N GLU A 7 -1.17 -7.80 7.57
CA GLU A 7 -1.84 -7.68 8.88
C GLU A 7 -1.03 -8.29 10.04
N PHE A 8 -0.37 -9.42 9.78
CA PHE A 8 0.40 -10.20 10.75
C PHE A 8 1.89 -10.23 10.38
N ASP A 9 2.40 -9.12 9.85
CA ASP A 9 3.84 -8.95 9.65
C ASP A 9 4.57 -9.04 10.99
N HIS A 10 5.49 -9.99 11.08
CA HIS A 10 6.26 -10.31 12.29
C HIS A 10 7.68 -9.74 12.23
N ILE A 11 8.06 -9.12 11.12
CA ILE A 11 9.36 -8.46 10.93
C ILE A 11 9.19 -6.96 11.17
N ILE A 12 8.14 -6.36 10.60
CA ILE A 12 7.80 -4.94 10.74
C ILE A 12 6.38 -4.84 11.32
N PRO A 13 6.17 -4.20 12.47
CA PRO A 13 4.84 -4.06 13.05
C PRO A 13 3.87 -3.31 12.11
N PHE A 14 2.63 -3.79 12.00
CA PHE A 14 1.57 -3.12 11.23
C PHE A 14 1.35 -1.64 11.63
N SER A 15 1.59 -1.32 12.91
CA SER A 15 1.54 0.04 13.43
C SER A 15 2.51 1.00 12.75
N ASP A 16 3.66 0.52 12.28
CA ASP A 16 4.69 1.37 11.66
C ASP A 16 4.23 1.83 10.27
N GLY A 17 3.57 0.94 9.52
CA GLY A 17 2.88 1.32 8.28
C GLY A 17 1.77 2.35 8.53
N GLN A 18 1.01 2.19 9.61
CA GLN A 18 -0.06 3.13 9.98
C GLN A 18 0.52 4.48 10.40
N ALA A 19 1.62 4.49 11.16
CA ALA A 19 2.33 5.71 11.55
C ALA A 19 2.84 6.44 10.31
N LEU A 20 3.50 5.74 9.37
CA LEU A 20 3.96 6.33 8.11
C LEU A 20 2.81 6.95 7.30
N TYR A 21 1.64 6.31 7.28
CA TYR A 21 0.46 6.85 6.60
C TYR A 21 -0.09 8.12 7.28
N ASN A 22 -0.14 8.12 8.62
CA ASN A 22 -0.68 9.21 9.40
C ASN A 22 0.22 10.46 9.33
N GLU A 23 1.53 10.26 9.37
CA GLU A 23 2.54 11.34 9.35
C GLU A 23 2.83 11.86 7.92
N CYS A 24 2.33 11.19 6.88
CA CYS A 24 2.60 11.61 5.51
C CYS A 24 1.83 12.92 5.16
N PRO A 25 2.53 14.00 4.74
CA PRO A 25 1.89 15.27 4.40
C PRO A 25 1.19 15.26 3.02
N SER A 26 1.34 14.18 2.25
CA SER A 26 0.73 14.07 0.92
C SER A 26 -0.80 14.03 1.03
N SER A 27 -1.48 14.88 0.26
CA SER A 27 -2.94 14.87 0.15
C SER A 27 -3.47 13.64 -0.58
N ASP A 28 -2.68 13.07 -1.49
CA ASP A 28 -2.98 11.81 -2.18
C ASP A 28 -2.18 10.68 -1.56
N ARG A 29 -2.76 10.04 -0.54
CA ARG A 29 -2.18 8.90 0.16
C ARG A 29 -3.19 7.77 0.30
N THR A 30 -2.72 6.55 0.08
CA THR A 30 -3.52 5.33 0.20
C THR A 30 -2.80 4.31 1.08
N PHE A 31 -3.52 3.71 2.03
CA PHE A 31 -3.04 2.60 2.85
C PHE A 31 -3.84 1.33 2.58
N ILE A 32 -3.16 0.23 2.29
CA ILE A 32 -3.75 -1.06 1.99
C ILE A 32 -3.24 -2.11 2.97
N LYS A 33 -4.14 -2.64 3.79
CA LYS A 33 -3.88 -3.87 4.57
C LYS A 33 -4.15 -5.12 3.72
N ILE A 34 -3.26 -6.11 3.79
CA ILE A 34 -3.50 -7.47 3.28
C ILE A 34 -3.91 -8.37 4.47
N PRO A 35 -5.20 -8.74 4.59
CA PRO A 35 -5.69 -9.51 5.74
C PRO A 35 -5.11 -10.92 5.77
N GLY A 36 -4.83 -11.42 6.97
CA GLY A 36 -4.36 -12.79 7.16
C GLY A 36 -2.94 -13.08 6.67
N ALA A 37 -2.23 -12.09 6.13
CA ALA A 37 -0.87 -12.24 5.63
C ALA A 37 0.17 -11.84 6.66
N ASN A 38 1.33 -12.48 6.55
CA ASN A 38 2.58 -12.06 7.16
C ASN A 38 3.53 -11.49 6.09
N HIS A 39 4.76 -11.17 6.49
CA HIS A 39 5.76 -10.57 5.62
C HIS A 39 6.06 -11.42 4.35
N ASN A 40 6.11 -12.74 4.50
CA ASN A 40 6.59 -13.66 3.48
C ASN A 40 5.48 -14.15 2.54
N ASP A 41 4.23 -14.18 3.02
CA ASP A 41 3.10 -14.70 2.25
C ASP A 41 2.14 -13.61 1.73
N ILE A 42 2.51 -12.33 1.88
CA ILE A 42 1.71 -11.18 1.44
C ILE A 42 1.31 -11.24 -0.03
N PHE A 43 2.19 -11.73 -0.90
CA PHE A 43 1.87 -11.96 -2.30
C PHE A 43 0.95 -13.17 -2.48
N ALA A 44 1.25 -14.30 -1.86
CA ALA A 44 0.44 -15.51 -2.00
C ALA A 44 -1.02 -15.30 -1.54
N ARG A 45 -1.23 -14.51 -0.49
CA ARG A 45 -2.57 -14.21 0.06
C ARG A 45 -3.23 -12.98 -0.54
N GLY A 46 -2.47 -12.08 -1.15
CA GLY A 46 -2.91 -10.73 -1.46
C GLY A 46 -2.59 -10.23 -2.85
N LEU A 47 -2.08 -11.07 -3.77
CA LEU A 47 -1.56 -10.63 -5.08
C LEU A 47 -2.53 -9.73 -5.83
N ASP A 48 -3.81 -10.11 -5.93
CA ASP A 48 -4.83 -9.33 -6.64
C ASP A 48 -4.99 -7.94 -6.03
N ARG A 49 -5.09 -7.86 -4.70
CA ARG A 49 -5.25 -6.60 -3.97
C ARG A 49 -3.99 -5.74 -4.07
N TYR A 50 -2.83 -6.38 -3.99
CA TYR A 50 -1.52 -5.73 -4.13
C TYR A 50 -1.39 -5.11 -5.53
N MET A 51 -1.56 -5.90 -6.58
CA MET A 51 -1.38 -5.47 -7.96
C MET A 51 -2.45 -4.46 -8.40
N LYS A 52 -3.69 -4.60 -7.91
CA LYS A 52 -4.74 -3.59 -8.14
C LYS A 52 -4.35 -2.23 -7.55
N ALA A 53 -3.73 -2.21 -6.36
CA ALA A 53 -3.28 -0.97 -5.75
C ALA A 53 -2.13 -0.34 -6.55
N VAL A 54 -1.16 -1.14 -6.99
CA VAL A 54 -0.04 -0.68 -7.84
C VAL A 54 -0.56 -0.13 -9.18
N LYS A 55 -1.49 -0.84 -9.83
CA LYS A 55 -2.13 -0.38 -11.07
C LYS A 55 -2.83 0.97 -10.88
N SER A 56 -3.61 1.11 -9.80
CA SER A 56 -4.33 2.35 -9.49
C SER A 56 -3.37 3.52 -9.26
N LEU A 57 -2.25 3.28 -8.58
CA LEU A 57 -1.20 4.29 -8.41
C LEU A 57 -0.61 4.71 -9.77
N SER A 58 -0.27 3.74 -10.63
CA SER A 58 0.27 4.01 -11.96
C SER A 58 -0.68 4.86 -12.80
N GLU A 59 -1.97 4.52 -12.82
CA GLU A 59 -3.00 5.26 -13.57
C GLU A 59 -3.19 6.70 -13.07
N THR A 60 -3.12 6.92 -11.76
CA THR A 60 -3.16 8.27 -11.18
C THR A 60 -1.94 9.09 -11.56
N LEU A 61 -0.75 8.48 -11.57
CA LEU A 61 0.47 9.17 -11.99
C LEU A 61 0.43 9.54 -13.49
N SER A 62 0.01 8.63 -14.36
CA SER A 62 -0.11 8.90 -15.81
C SER A 62 -1.09 10.05 -16.13
N ARG A 63 -2.25 10.10 -15.45
CA ARG A 63 -3.20 11.22 -15.61
C ARG A 63 -2.65 12.54 -15.08
N SER A 64 -1.85 12.49 -14.02
CA SER A 64 -1.23 13.68 -13.43
C SER A 64 -0.11 14.25 -14.31
N THR A 65 0.54 13.42 -15.13
CA THR A 65 1.51 13.87 -16.13
C THR A 65 0.88 14.42 -17.40
N GLU A 66 -0.31 13.97 -17.80
CA GLU A 66 -1.04 14.52 -18.96
C GLU A 66 -1.73 15.87 -18.66
N ASN A 67 -2.07 16.12 -17.39
CA ASN A 67 -2.69 17.38 -16.93
C ASN A 67 -1.66 18.44 -16.47
N ARG A 68 -0.37 18.26 -16.75
CA ARG A 68 0.71 19.22 -16.50
C ARG A 68 1.27 19.75 -17.81
#